data_AF-A0A2S7T9A7-F1
#
_entry.id   AF-A0A2S7T9A7-F1
#
_cell.length_a   1.000
_cell.length_b   1.000
_cell.length_c   1.000
_cell.angle_alpha   90.00
_cell.angle_beta   90.00
_cell.angle_gamma   90.00
#
_symmetry.space_group_name_H-M   'P 1'
#
loop_
_entity.id
_entity.type
_entity.pdbx_description
1 polymer ?
#
loop_
_entity_poly.entity_id
_entity_poly.type
_entity_poly.pdbx_seq_one_letter_code
_entity_poly.pdbx_strand_id
1 'polypeptide(L)'
;MDQVISYLESINPITAALYATLFTWGLTAAGAGLVFLFRTMNRAVLDGMLGFTGGVMVAASFWSLLAPGIEMSPGEGFVKVIPAAVGFLLGAAFIFGLDKVLPHLHINFKESEKEGIKTPWHRTTLLILAITLHNIPEGLAVGVLFGGVASGFEGATIGGAVALALGIGLQNFPEGFAVAMPIRRMGLSRTKSWMYGQASAIVEPIAGVVGAWAVLTFEPILPYALSFAAGAMIFVVVEEVIPETQRDKYTDIATMGFIAGFIIMMMLDVGLG
;
A
#
# COMPACT_ATOMS: atom_id res chain seq x y z
N MET A 1 0.76 8.37 21.79
CA MET A 1 0.69 8.79 20.39
C MET A 1 1.33 10.16 20.23
N ASP A 2 0.95 11.11 21.10
CA ASP A 2 1.44 12.50 21.10
C ASP A 2 2.97 12.63 21.04
N GLN A 3 3.72 11.84 21.83
CA GLN A 3 5.19 11.87 21.79
C GLN A 3 5.77 11.47 20.42
N VAL A 4 5.14 10.51 19.73
CA VAL A 4 5.59 10.06 18.40
C VAL A 4 5.29 11.14 17.37
N ILE A 5 4.10 11.72 17.44
CA ILE A 5 3.68 12.83 16.56
C ILE A 5 4.63 14.02 16.73
N SER A 6 4.84 14.49 17.96
CA SER A 6 5.75 15.62 18.23
C SER A 6 7.19 15.34 17.81
N TYR A 7 7.65 14.09 17.94
CA TYR A 7 8.98 13.71 17.47
C TYR A 7 9.08 13.78 15.94
N LEU A 8 8.13 13.17 15.22
CA LEU A 8 8.13 13.16 13.75
C LEU A 8 7.96 14.56 13.15
N GLU A 9 7.22 15.43 13.83
CA GLU A 9 7.08 16.84 13.47
C GLU A 9 8.39 17.63 13.66
N SER A 10 9.21 17.25 14.65
CA SER A 10 10.45 17.96 14.98
C SER A 10 11.63 17.68 14.04
N ILE A 11 11.55 16.64 13.21
CA ILE A 11 12.65 16.19 12.35
C ILE A 11 12.40 16.58 10.89
N ASN A 12 13.45 16.44 10.06
CA ASN A 12 13.31 16.69 8.62
C ASN A 12 12.22 15.77 8.01
N PRO A 13 11.30 16.28 7.18
CA PRO A 13 10.20 15.51 6.59
C PRO A 13 10.65 14.30 5.77
N ILE A 14 11.79 14.37 5.10
CA ILE A 14 12.35 13.23 4.36
C ILE A 14 12.80 12.15 5.35
N THR A 15 13.39 12.53 6.48
CA THR A 15 13.75 11.61 7.56
C THR A 15 12.51 11.02 8.23
N ALA A 16 11.47 11.82 8.46
CA ALA A 16 10.20 11.35 9.00
C ALA A 16 9.54 10.33 8.06
N ALA A 17 9.47 10.64 6.76
CA ALA A 17 8.99 9.73 5.73
C ALA A 17 9.80 8.43 5.69
N LEU A 18 11.13 8.52 5.79
CA LEU A 18 12.01 7.34 5.85
C LEU A 18 11.71 6.49 7.09
N TYR A 19 11.54 7.08 8.27
CA TYR A 19 11.22 6.33 9.48
C TYR A 19 9.84 5.67 9.40
N ALA A 20 8.84 6.39 8.88
CA ALA A 20 7.51 5.86 8.68
C ALA A 20 7.50 4.68 7.70
N THR A 21 8.22 4.80 6.58
CA THR A 21 8.30 3.73 5.57
C THR A 21 9.22 2.57 5.96
N LEU A 22 10.24 2.81 6.80
CA LEU A 22 10.98 1.72 7.45
C LEU A 22 10.10 0.97 8.44
N PHE A 23 9.18 1.66 9.12
CA PHE A 23 8.18 1.02 9.98
C PHE A 23 7.22 0.14 9.18
N THR A 24 6.66 0.63 8.05
CA THR A 24 5.74 -0.15 7.21
C THR A 24 6.45 -1.37 6.60
N TRP A 25 7.65 -1.19 6.03
CA TRP A 25 8.50 -2.29 5.57
C TRP A 25 8.84 -3.28 6.69
N GLY A 26 9.11 -2.77 7.90
CA GLY A 26 9.36 -3.58 9.09
C GLY A 26 8.17 -4.47 9.45
N LEU A 27 6.93 -3.99 9.25
CA LEU A 27 5.72 -4.79 9.46
C LEU A 27 5.54 -5.84 8.37
N THR A 28 5.89 -5.55 7.11
CA THR A 28 5.98 -6.57 6.05
C THR A 28 6.98 -7.66 6.43
N ALA A 29 8.16 -7.27 6.92
CA ALA A 29 9.19 -8.21 7.36
C ALA A 29 8.74 -9.05 8.56
N ALA A 30 7.99 -8.48 9.50
CA ALA A 30 7.41 -9.18 10.64
C ALA A 30 6.34 -10.18 10.20
N GLY A 31 5.44 -9.77 9.29
CA GLY A 31 4.42 -10.64 8.69
C GLY A 31 5.03 -11.81 7.93
N ALA A 32 6.01 -11.53 7.06
CA ALA A 32 6.79 -12.56 6.37
C ALA A 32 7.51 -13.49 7.36
N GLY A 33 7.89 -13.01 8.54
CA GLY A 33 8.54 -13.78 9.60
C GLY A 33 7.69 -14.94 10.15
N LEU A 34 6.37 -14.90 9.96
CA LEU A 34 5.48 -15.98 10.36
C LEU A 34 5.79 -17.33 9.68
N VAL A 35 6.56 -17.35 8.58
CA VAL A 35 7.07 -18.59 7.97
C VAL A 35 8.00 -19.40 8.89
N PHE A 36 8.59 -18.77 9.90
CA PHE A 36 9.41 -19.47 10.91
C PHE A 36 8.54 -20.24 11.91
N LEU A 37 7.34 -19.73 12.19
CA LEU A 37 6.38 -20.33 13.13
C LEU A 37 5.48 -21.35 12.44
N PHE A 38 4.95 -21.00 11.27
CA PHE A 38 3.97 -21.82 10.57
C PHE A 38 4.57 -22.53 9.35
N ARG A 39 4.23 -23.81 9.20
CA ARG A 39 4.63 -24.63 8.04
C ARG A 39 3.58 -24.64 6.94
N THR A 40 2.31 -24.40 7.30
CA THR A 40 1.17 -24.38 6.38
C THR A 40 0.31 -23.16 6.68
N MET A 41 -0.44 -22.72 5.68
CA MET A 41 -1.31 -21.55 5.77
C MET A 41 -2.77 -22.01 5.81
N ASN A 42 -3.49 -21.65 6.86
CA ASN A 42 -4.94 -21.81 6.89
C ASN A 42 -5.55 -20.83 5.89
N ARG A 43 -6.26 -21.34 4.88
CA ARG A 43 -6.85 -20.53 3.82
C ARG A 43 -7.86 -19.52 4.35
N ALA A 44 -8.69 -19.91 5.32
CA ALA A 44 -9.63 -18.98 5.96
C ALA A 44 -8.93 -17.77 6.59
N VAL A 45 -7.77 -18.00 7.21
CA VAL A 45 -6.99 -16.93 7.84
C VAL A 45 -6.36 -16.04 6.78
N LEU A 46 -5.80 -16.62 5.71
CA LEU A 46 -5.23 -15.85 4.61
C LEU A 46 -6.30 -14.98 3.93
N ASP A 47 -7.45 -15.55 3.58
CA ASP A 47 -8.49 -14.81 2.85
C ASP A 47 -9.07 -13.69 3.73
N GLY A 48 -9.20 -13.92 5.04
CA GLY A 48 -9.53 -12.87 6.01
C GLY A 48 -8.45 -11.78 6.11
N MET A 49 -7.18 -12.15 6.08
CA MET A 49 -6.02 -11.25 6.10
C MET A 49 -5.94 -10.39 4.82
N LEU A 50 -6.11 -11.00 3.65
CA LEU A 50 -6.15 -10.30 2.36
C LEU A 50 -7.38 -9.40 2.25
N GLY A 51 -8.54 -9.86 2.73
CA GLY A 51 -9.74 -9.03 2.83
C GLY A 51 -9.48 -7.79 3.68
N PHE A 52 -8.89 -7.98 4.87
CA PHE A 52 -8.47 -6.88 5.75
C PHE A 52 -7.55 -5.88 5.04
N THR A 53 -6.55 -6.36 4.31
CA THR A 53 -5.67 -5.51 3.49
C THR A 53 -6.46 -4.66 2.50
N GLY A 54 -7.35 -5.27 1.71
CA GLY A 54 -8.19 -4.54 0.77
C GLY A 54 -9.08 -3.47 1.43
N GLY A 55 -9.62 -3.78 2.61
CA GLY A 55 -10.42 -2.84 3.39
C GLY A 55 -9.62 -1.62 3.84
N VAL A 56 -8.42 -1.84 4.38
CA VAL A 56 -7.50 -0.77 4.79
C VAL A 56 -7.12 0.09 3.58
N MET A 57 -6.72 -0.52 2.47
CA MET A 57 -6.30 0.20 1.26
C MET A 57 -7.42 1.08 0.69
N VAL A 58 -8.67 0.59 0.65
CA VAL A 58 -9.80 1.39 0.15
C VAL A 58 -10.11 2.56 1.06
N ALA A 59 -10.13 2.34 2.37
CA ALA A 59 -10.35 3.41 3.33
C ALA A 59 -9.22 4.46 3.27
N ALA A 60 -7.96 4.03 3.29
CA ALA A 60 -6.81 4.94 3.19
C ALA A 60 -6.82 5.74 1.88
N SER A 61 -7.20 5.11 0.76
CA SER A 61 -7.31 5.77 -0.55
C SER A 61 -8.28 6.94 -0.53
N PHE A 62 -9.41 6.82 0.19
CA PHE A 62 -10.37 7.92 0.28
C PHE A 62 -9.98 8.93 1.35
N TRP A 63 -9.88 8.49 2.60
CA TRP A 63 -9.76 9.37 3.77
C TRP A 63 -8.39 10.01 3.90
N SER A 64 -7.31 9.25 3.71
CA SER A 64 -5.96 9.76 3.95
C SER A 64 -5.32 10.35 2.70
N LEU A 65 -5.90 10.14 1.51
CA LEU A 65 -5.30 10.56 0.24
C LEU A 65 -6.23 11.38 -0.64
N LEU A 66 -7.35 10.82 -1.09
CA LEU A 66 -8.20 11.51 -2.08
C LEU A 66 -8.92 12.73 -1.48
N ALA A 67 -9.50 12.60 -0.28
CA ALA A 67 -10.15 13.71 0.40
C ALA A 67 -9.17 14.85 0.72
N PRO A 68 -8.00 14.59 1.35
CA PRO A 68 -6.96 15.60 1.55
C PRO A 68 -6.44 16.18 0.23
N GLY A 69 -6.24 15.35 -0.80
CA GLY A 69 -5.82 15.81 -2.14
C GLY A 69 -6.83 16.78 -2.77
N ILE A 70 -8.13 16.54 -2.61
CA ILE A 70 -9.18 17.48 -3.05
C ILE A 70 -9.14 18.74 -2.18
N GLU A 71 -9.00 18.62 -0.86
CA GLU A 71 -9.00 19.75 0.07
C GLU A 71 -7.85 20.73 -0.21
N MET A 72 -6.65 20.20 -0.46
CA MET A 72 -5.42 20.93 -0.79
C MET A 72 -5.39 21.48 -2.22
N SER A 73 -6.36 21.12 -3.07
CA SER A 73 -6.40 21.59 -4.45
C SER A 73 -6.82 23.06 -4.53
N PRO A 74 -6.17 23.87 -5.39
CA PRO A 74 -6.55 25.27 -5.57
C PRO A 74 -7.90 25.41 -6.30
N GLY A 75 -8.58 26.53 -6.06
CA GLY A 75 -9.84 26.88 -6.72
C GLY A 75 -11.08 26.42 -5.95
N GLU A 76 -12.25 26.60 -6.57
CA GLU A 76 -13.56 26.29 -5.99
C GLU A 76 -14.42 25.47 -6.96
N GLY A 77 -15.46 24.80 -6.42
CA GLY A 77 -16.38 23.99 -7.20
C GLY A 77 -15.67 22.89 -8.00
N PHE A 78 -15.99 22.75 -9.30
CA PHE A 78 -15.40 21.73 -10.16
C PHE A 78 -13.90 21.90 -10.37
N VAL A 79 -13.34 23.12 -10.28
CA VAL A 79 -11.90 23.35 -10.48
C VAL A 79 -11.09 22.66 -9.39
N LYS A 80 -11.60 22.67 -8.15
CA LYS A 80 -10.98 22.03 -6.99
C LYS A 80 -10.82 20.51 -7.14
N VAL A 81 -11.65 19.86 -7.96
CA VAL A 81 -11.61 18.40 -8.15
C VAL A 81 -10.64 17.99 -9.27
N ILE A 82 -10.24 18.92 -10.15
CA ILE A 82 -9.43 18.59 -11.34
C ILE A 82 -8.10 17.91 -10.95
N PRO A 83 -7.29 18.44 -10.00
CA PRO A 83 -6.02 17.80 -9.65
C PRO A 83 -6.22 16.38 -9.14
N ALA A 84 -7.25 16.17 -8.33
CA ALA A 84 -7.56 14.87 -7.78
C ALA A 84 -8.02 13.88 -8.86
N ALA A 85 -8.93 14.29 -9.75
CA ALA A 85 -9.40 13.45 -10.85
C ALA A 85 -8.26 13.06 -11.81
N VAL A 86 -7.40 14.03 -12.15
CA VAL A 86 -6.23 13.79 -13.01
C VAL A 86 -5.22 12.88 -12.32
N GLY A 87 -4.85 13.18 -11.08
CA GLY A 87 -3.93 12.36 -10.29
C GLY A 87 -4.43 10.93 -10.17
N PHE A 88 -5.68 10.75 -9.75
CA PHE A 88 -6.32 9.44 -9.61
C PHE A 88 -6.33 8.65 -10.92
N LEU A 89 -6.72 9.27 -12.03
CA LEU A 89 -6.71 8.62 -13.33
C LEU A 89 -5.29 8.24 -13.75
N LEU A 90 -4.30 9.11 -13.55
CA LEU A 90 -2.90 8.83 -13.88
C LEU A 90 -2.33 7.70 -13.01
N GLY A 91 -2.69 7.63 -11.73
CA GLY A 91 -2.30 6.54 -10.83
C GLY A 91 -2.87 5.20 -11.27
N ALA A 92 -4.17 5.15 -11.53
CA ALA A 92 -4.83 3.95 -12.03
C ALA A 92 -4.28 3.54 -13.41
N ALA A 93 -4.11 4.48 -14.33
CA ALA A 93 -3.55 4.22 -15.65
C ALA A 93 -2.08 3.77 -15.60
N PHE A 94 -1.30 4.27 -14.63
CA PHE A 94 0.08 3.86 -14.41
C PHE A 94 0.14 2.38 -14.00
N ILE A 95 -0.63 1.96 -13.00
CA ILE A 95 -0.68 0.54 -12.62
C ILE A 95 -1.24 -0.31 -13.75
N PHE A 96 -2.34 0.10 -14.38
CA PHE A 96 -2.88 -0.59 -15.55
C PHE A 96 -1.83 -0.79 -16.66
N GLY A 97 -1.03 0.24 -16.94
CA GLY A 97 0.07 0.17 -17.92
C GLY A 97 1.16 -0.78 -17.47
N LEU A 98 1.55 -0.74 -16.20
CA LEU A 98 2.50 -1.68 -15.62
C LEU A 98 2.00 -3.12 -15.72
N ASP A 99 0.72 -3.39 -15.46
CA ASP A 99 0.14 -4.72 -15.53
C ASP A 99 0.17 -5.30 -16.94
N LYS A 100 -0.05 -4.46 -17.96
CA LYS A 100 0.04 -4.90 -19.36
C LYS A 100 1.46 -5.13 -19.85
N VAL A 101 2.46 -4.52 -19.23
CA VAL A 101 3.86 -4.62 -19.65
C VAL A 101 4.62 -5.67 -18.84
N LEU A 102 4.49 -5.63 -17.52
CA LEU A 102 5.31 -6.41 -16.61
C LEU A 102 4.74 -7.82 -16.45
N PRO A 103 5.55 -8.86 -16.68
CA PRO A 103 5.12 -10.23 -16.49
C PRO A 103 4.84 -10.48 -15.00
N HIS A 104 3.59 -10.77 -14.65
CA HIS A 104 3.23 -10.99 -13.27
C HIS A 104 2.15 -12.07 -13.12
N LEU A 105 1.94 -12.51 -11.88
CA LEU A 105 0.94 -13.50 -11.51
C LEU A 105 0.42 -13.14 -10.11
N HIS A 106 -0.87 -13.28 -9.88
CA HIS A 106 -1.47 -13.09 -8.56
C HIS A 106 -1.50 -14.41 -7.75
N ILE A 107 -1.56 -14.32 -6.42
CA ILE A 107 -1.28 -15.43 -5.51
C ILE A 107 -2.28 -16.59 -5.69
N ASN A 108 -3.56 -16.31 -5.95
CA ASN A 108 -4.60 -17.33 -6.18
C ASN A 108 -4.97 -17.59 -7.65
N PHE A 109 -4.18 -17.10 -8.62
CA PHE A 109 -4.44 -17.29 -10.05
C PHE A 109 -3.64 -18.49 -10.62
N LYS A 110 -4.13 -19.12 -11.70
CA LYS A 110 -3.45 -20.24 -12.38
C LYS A 110 -2.33 -19.74 -13.28
N GLU A 111 -1.36 -20.60 -13.61
CA GLU A 111 -0.27 -20.22 -14.53
C GLU A 111 -0.75 -19.86 -15.95
N SER A 112 -1.91 -20.34 -16.38
CA SER A 112 -2.53 -19.94 -17.65
C SER A 112 -3.06 -18.50 -17.63
N GLU A 113 -3.19 -17.90 -16.46
CA GLU A 113 -3.70 -16.56 -16.20
C GLU A 113 -2.55 -15.58 -15.89
N LYS A 114 -1.33 -15.84 -16.38
CA LYS A 114 -0.22 -14.88 -16.30
C LYS A 114 -0.54 -13.65 -17.15
N GLU A 115 -0.31 -12.48 -16.57
CA GLU A 115 -0.47 -11.18 -17.23
C GLU A 115 0.88 -10.62 -17.70
N GLY A 116 0.84 -9.57 -18.51
CA GLY A 116 2.02 -8.93 -19.09
C GLY A 116 2.69 -9.71 -20.24
N ILE A 117 3.94 -9.35 -20.54
CA ILE A 117 4.72 -10.01 -21.60
C ILE A 117 5.00 -11.46 -21.22
N LYS A 118 4.83 -12.41 -22.15
CA LYS A 118 5.14 -13.82 -21.85
C LYS A 118 6.63 -14.02 -21.57
N THR A 119 6.97 -14.53 -20.38
CA THR A 119 8.34 -14.84 -19.99
C THR A 119 8.50 -16.27 -19.49
N PRO A 120 9.71 -16.86 -19.57
CA PRO A 120 10.02 -18.15 -18.97
C PRO A 120 10.24 -18.08 -17.44
N TRP A 121 9.87 -16.97 -16.80
CA TRP A 121 10.16 -16.74 -15.39
C TRP A 121 9.36 -17.66 -14.47
N HIS A 122 10.01 -18.04 -13.37
CA HIS A 122 9.39 -18.85 -12.34
C HIS A 122 8.24 -18.09 -11.67
N ARG A 123 7.17 -18.83 -11.32
CA ARG A 123 6.01 -18.30 -10.59
C ARG A 123 6.37 -17.40 -9.41
N THR A 124 7.36 -17.80 -8.60
CA THR A 124 7.89 -17.02 -7.47
C THR A 124 8.32 -15.61 -7.87
N THR A 125 9.01 -15.47 -9.00
CA THR A 125 9.50 -14.18 -9.49
C THR A 125 8.34 -13.28 -9.90
N LEU A 126 7.33 -13.86 -10.55
CA LEU A 126 6.14 -13.15 -10.98
C LEU A 126 5.30 -12.65 -9.80
N LEU A 127 5.17 -13.47 -8.74
CA LEU A 127 4.49 -13.08 -7.49
C LEU A 127 5.23 -11.94 -6.79
N ILE A 128 6.55 -12.07 -6.61
CA ILE A 128 7.37 -11.03 -5.95
C ILE A 128 7.29 -9.73 -6.75
N LEU A 129 7.37 -9.79 -8.08
CA LEU A 129 7.28 -8.59 -8.91
C LEU A 129 5.94 -7.88 -8.76
N ALA A 130 4.81 -8.60 -8.84
CA ALA A 130 3.48 -8.01 -8.65
C ALA A 130 3.43 -7.21 -7.35
N ILE A 131 3.78 -7.88 -6.25
CA ILE A 131 3.71 -7.28 -4.92
C ILE A 131 4.67 -6.11 -4.77
N THR A 132 5.88 -6.20 -5.33
CA THR A 132 6.82 -5.07 -5.35
C THR A 132 6.24 -3.85 -6.05
N LEU A 133 5.45 -4.00 -7.11
CA LEU A 133 4.84 -2.86 -7.78
C LEU A 133 3.76 -2.20 -6.92
N HIS A 134 3.03 -2.94 -6.10
CA HIS A 134 2.00 -2.40 -5.19
C HIS A 134 2.59 -1.61 -4.03
N ASN A 135 3.76 -2.03 -3.56
CA ASN A 135 4.47 -1.35 -2.49
C ASN A 135 5.03 0.02 -2.93
N ILE A 136 5.10 0.32 -4.24
CA ILE A 136 5.55 1.65 -4.72
C ILE A 136 4.51 2.74 -4.40
N PRO A 137 3.23 2.64 -4.81
CA PRO A 137 2.18 3.58 -4.41
C PRO A 137 2.09 3.79 -2.90
N GLU A 138 2.22 2.74 -2.10
CA GLU A 138 2.14 2.81 -0.63
C GLU A 138 3.28 3.64 -0.02
N GLY A 139 4.52 3.35 -0.43
CA GLY A 139 5.67 4.15 -0.01
C GLY A 139 5.53 5.61 -0.45
N LEU A 140 5.11 5.84 -1.69
CA LEU A 140 4.88 7.18 -2.23
C LEU A 140 3.81 7.94 -1.43
N ALA A 141 2.70 7.27 -1.07
CA ALA A 141 1.60 7.83 -0.30
C ALA A 141 2.09 8.39 1.04
N VAL A 142 2.85 7.59 1.81
CA VAL A 142 3.45 8.01 3.07
C VAL A 142 4.39 9.20 2.85
N GLY A 143 5.30 9.08 1.89
CA GLY A 143 6.29 10.13 1.59
C GLY A 143 5.68 11.48 1.23
N VAL A 144 4.74 11.47 0.29
CA VAL A 144 4.04 12.66 -0.21
C VAL A 144 3.29 13.35 0.92
N LEU A 145 2.61 12.60 1.79
CA LEU A 145 1.85 13.19 2.90
C LEU A 145 2.77 13.84 3.94
N PHE A 146 3.88 13.20 4.33
CA PHE A 146 4.88 13.82 5.21
C PHE A 146 5.56 15.05 4.57
N GLY A 147 5.77 15.05 3.25
CA GLY A 147 6.23 16.24 2.52
C GLY A 147 5.21 17.38 2.58
N GLY A 148 3.91 17.07 2.42
CA GLY A 148 2.82 18.04 2.48
C GLY A 148 2.68 18.71 3.85
N VAL A 149 2.87 17.94 4.92
CA VAL A 149 2.88 18.47 6.30
C VAL A 149 3.96 19.53 6.47
N ALA A 150 5.17 19.29 5.97
CA ALA A 150 6.28 20.24 6.11
C ALA A 150 6.16 21.49 5.21
N SER A 151 5.47 21.38 4.08
CA SER A 151 5.12 22.53 3.24
C SER A 151 3.93 23.34 3.78
N GLY A 152 3.33 22.95 4.91
CA GLY A 152 2.29 23.71 5.59
C GLY A 152 0.96 23.77 4.85
N PHE A 153 0.65 22.75 4.04
CA PHE A 153 -0.63 22.67 3.34
C PHE A 153 -1.80 22.50 4.33
N GLU A 154 -2.82 23.35 4.21
CA GLU A 154 -4.08 23.14 4.90
C GLU A 154 -4.68 21.78 4.48
N GLY A 155 -4.98 20.92 5.45
CA GLY A 155 -5.41 19.54 5.26
C GLY A 155 -4.29 18.49 5.38
N ALA A 156 -3.01 18.89 5.44
CA ALA A 156 -1.89 17.95 5.64
C ALA A 156 -1.47 17.97 7.11
N THR A 157 -2.07 17.09 7.92
CA THR A 157 -1.73 16.99 9.34
C THR A 157 -0.68 15.92 9.60
N ILE A 158 0.23 16.16 10.55
CA ILE A 158 1.17 15.13 11.01
C ILE A 158 0.43 13.91 11.57
N GLY A 159 -0.73 14.14 12.19
CA GLY A 159 -1.62 13.10 12.68
C GLY A 159 -2.15 12.21 11.55
N GLY A 160 -2.63 12.81 10.45
CA GLY A 160 -3.03 12.09 9.24
C GLY A 160 -1.88 11.33 8.58
N ALA A 161 -0.68 11.92 8.53
CA ALA A 161 0.52 11.25 8.02
C ALA A 161 0.88 9.99 8.85
N VAL A 162 0.80 10.10 10.18
CA VAL A 162 0.99 8.96 11.09
C VAL A 162 -0.14 7.94 10.95
N ALA A 163 -1.39 8.37 10.81
CA ALA A 163 -2.54 7.49 10.59
C ALA A 163 -2.38 6.65 9.32
N LEU A 164 -1.99 7.28 8.21
CA LEU A 164 -1.71 6.60 6.94
C LEU A 164 -0.57 5.58 7.10
N ALA A 165 0.55 5.96 7.73
CA ALA A 165 1.66 5.05 7.96
C ALA A 165 1.27 3.85 8.85
N LEU A 166 0.44 4.07 9.87
CA LEU A 166 -0.11 3.00 10.70
C LEU A 166 -1.05 2.09 9.91
N GLY A 167 -1.91 2.66 9.08
CA GLY A 167 -2.80 1.92 8.17
C GLY A 167 -2.03 1.01 7.24
N ILE A 168 -1.08 1.57 6.49
CA ILE A 168 -0.21 0.81 5.58
C ILE A 168 0.57 -0.25 6.35
N GLY A 169 1.16 0.09 7.50
CA GLY A 169 1.85 -0.91 8.32
C GLY A 169 0.95 -2.08 8.76
N LEU A 170 -0.30 -1.80 9.15
CA LEU A 170 -1.26 -2.82 9.59
C LEU A 170 -1.63 -3.79 8.47
N GLN A 171 -1.76 -3.34 7.22
CA GLN A 171 -2.07 -4.20 6.09
C GLN A 171 -0.83 -4.90 5.50
N ASN A 172 0.35 -4.28 5.63
CA ASN A 172 1.63 -4.85 5.23
C ASN A 172 1.98 -6.13 5.99
N PHE A 173 1.60 -6.23 7.27
CA PHE A 173 1.83 -7.45 8.04
C PHE A 173 1.09 -8.66 7.43
N PRO A 174 -0.24 -8.58 7.19
CA PRO A 174 -0.96 -9.54 6.36
C PRO A 174 -0.31 -9.85 5.02
N GLU A 175 0.07 -8.83 4.27
CA GLU A 175 0.66 -8.97 2.94
C GLU A 175 1.98 -9.74 3.00
N GLY A 176 2.90 -9.37 3.89
CA GLY A 176 4.19 -10.05 4.04
C GLY A 176 4.04 -11.54 4.32
N PHE A 177 3.02 -11.93 5.09
CA PHE A 177 2.69 -13.35 5.30
C PHE A 177 2.15 -14.01 4.02
N ALA A 178 1.26 -13.32 3.30
CA ALA A 178 0.68 -13.75 2.04
C ALA A 178 1.74 -13.95 0.94
N VAL A 179 2.82 -13.14 0.92
CA VAL A 179 3.94 -13.31 0.00
C VAL A 179 4.80 -14.51 0.39
N ALA A 180 5.19 -14.59 1.67
CA ALA A 180 6.23 -15.53 2.09
C ALA A 180 5.74 -16.98 2.12
N MET A 181 4.46 -17.23 2.42
CA MET A 181 3.92 -18.59 2.56
C MET A 181 3.80 -19.39 1.25
N PRO A 182 3.33 -18.83 0.12
CA PRO A 182 3.39 -19.48 -1.19
C PRO A 182 4.82 -19.87 -1.56
N ILE A 183 5.79 -18.98 -1.33
CA ILE A 183 7.22 -19.24 -1.56
C ILE A 183 7.70 -20.41 -0.72
N ARG A 184 7.30 -20.45 0.55
CA ARG A 184 7.59 -21.57 1.45
C ARG A 184 6.97 -22.89 0.96
N ARG A 185 5.74 -22.86 0.44
CA ARG A 185 5.02 -24.02 -0.12
C ARG A 185 5.65 -24.55 -1.40
N MET A 186 6.29 -23.69 -2.19
CA MET A 186 7.07 -24.09 -3.37
C MET A 186 8.39 -24.80 -3.03
N GLY A 187 8.71 -24.98 -1.74
CA GLY A 187 9.83 -25.80 -1.28
C GLY A 187 11.07 -25.01 -0.85
N LEU A 188 11.05 -23.68 -0.95
CA LEU A 188 12.16 -22.84 -0.48
C LEU A 188 12.31 -22.90 1.04
N SER A 189 13.53 -22.64 1.55
CA SER A 189 13.79 -22.59 2.99
C SER A 189 13.04 -21.45 3.66
N ARG A 190 12.83 -21.54 4.98
CA ARG A 190 12.17 -20.48 5.78
C ARG A 190 12.87 -19.14 5.61
N THR A 191 14.21 -19.13 5.71
CA THR A 191 15.01 -17.92 5.54
C THR A 191 14.89 -17.32 4.14
N LYS A 192 14.90 -18.14 3.09
CA LYS A 192 14.70 -17.62 1.72
C LYS A 192 13.29 -17.06 1.53
N SER A 193 12.28 -17.76 2.05
CA SER A 193 10.88 -17.32 1.95
C SER A 193 10.65 -15.99 2.68
N TRP A 194 11.22 -15.85 3.88
CA TRP A 194 11.22 -14.59 4.62
C TRP A 194 11.98 -13.48 3.86
N MET A 195 13.18 -13.78 3.36
CA MET A 195 14.00 -12.80 2.64
C MET A 195 13.29 -12.27 1.40
N TYR A 196 12.64 -13.14 0.62
CA TYR A 196 11.84 -12.70 -0.53
C TYR A 196 10.58 -11.95 -0.12
N GLY A 197 9.89 -12.40 0.93
CA GLY A 197 8.67 -11.75 1.42
C GLY A 197 8.90 -10.35 1.97
N GLN A 198 10.02 -10.09 2.65
CA GLN A 198 10.36 -8.73 3.08
C GLN A 198 10.97 -7.90 1.94
N ALA A 199 11.71 -8.53 1.03
CA ALA A 199 12.37 -7.83 -0.07
C ALA A 199 11.36 -7.29 -1.09
N SER A 200 10.15 -7.85 -1.16
CA SER A 200 9.11 -7.30 -2.03
C SER A 200 8.73 -5.86 -1.65
N ALA A 201 8.80 -5.54 -0.35
CA ALA A 201 8.44 -4.24 0.22
C ALA A 201 9.62 -3.27 0.40
N ILE A 202 10.85 -3.65 0.02
CA ILE A 202 12.03 -2.76 0.18
C ILE A 202 11.94 -1.47 -0.66
N VAL A 203 11.00 -1.43 -1.60
CA VAL A 203 10.70 -0.25 -2.41
C VAL A 203 9.94 0.82 -1.64
N GLU A 204 9.23 0.49 -0.56
CA GLU A 204 8.45 1.49 0.20
C GLU A 204 9.34 2.60 0.77
N PRO A 205 10.49 2.30 1.44
CA PRO A 205 11.38 3.35 1.94
C PRO A 205 11.96 4.23 0.84
N ILE A 206 12.25 3.64 -0.31
CA ILE A 206 12.78 4.35 -1.47
C ILE A 206 11.71 5.29 -2.02
N ALA A 207 10.50 4.77 -2.25
CA ALA A 207 9.38 5.55 -2.76
C ALA A 207 8.93 6.65 -1.78
N GLY A 208 8.99 6.40 -0.46
CA GLY A 208 8.69 7.39 0.57
C GLY A 208 9.67 8.56 0.60
N VAL A 209 10.97 8.28 0.51
CA VAL A 209 11.99 9.33 0.41
C VAL A 209 11.79 10.14 -0.87
N VAL A 210 11.56 9.48 -2.00
CA VAL A 210 11.31 10.14 -3.29
C VAL A 210 10.04 10.99 -3.25
N GLY A 211 8.95 10.48 -2.65
CA GLY A 211 7.69 11.18 -2.51
C GLY A 211 7.81 12.44 -1.66
N ALA A 212 8.45 12.34 -0.49
CA ALA A 212 8.70 13.49 0.38
C ALA A 212 9.58 14.54 -0.32
N TRP A 213 10.66 14.10 -0.97
CA TRP A 213 11.54 14.99 -1.73
C TRP A 213 10.83 15.68 -2.90
N ALA A 214 9.95 14.98 -3.62
CA ALA A 214 9.21 15.54 -4.75
C ALA A 214 8.29 16.68 -4.31
N VAL A 215 7.56 16.50 -3.21
CA VAL A 215 6.65 17.54 -2.67
C VAL A 215 7.43 18.76 -2.20
N LEU A 216 8.54 18.56 -1.48
CA LEU A 216 9.38 19.68 -1.00
C LEU A 216 10.06 20.46 -2.13
N THR A 217 10.24 19.83 -3.30
CA THR A 217 10.84 20.47 -4.47
C THR A 217 9.78 21.16 -5.34
N PHE A 218 8.58 20.59 -5.42
CA PHE A 218 7.51 21.08 -6.28
C PHE A 218 6.14 20.96 -5.59
N GLU A 219 5.86 21.87 -4.67
CA GLU A 219 4.63 21.89 -3.86
C GLU A 219 3.32 21.71 -4.64
N PRO A 220 3.13 22.31 -5.84
CA PRO A 220 1.90 22.12 -6.61
C PRO A 220 1.62 20.67 -7.05
N ILE A 221 2.59 19.76 -6.92
CA ILE A 221 2.40 18.34 -7.23
C ILE A 221 1.55 17.62 -6.18
N LEU A 222 1.46 18.14 -4.96
CA LEU A 222 0.95 17.41 -3.81
C LEU A 222 -0.48 16.86 -4.02
N PRO A 223 -1.48 17.66 -4.46
CA PRO A 223 -2.83 17.14 -4.72
C PRO A 223 -2.86 16.02 -5.78
N TYR A 224 -2.04 16.15 -6.81
CA TYR A 224 -1.92 15.14 -7.88
C TYR A 224 -1.25 13.88 -7.35
N ALA A 225 -0.21 14.02 -6.53
CA ALA A 225 0.57 12.91 -6.01
C ALA A 225 -0.21 12.06 -4.99
N LEU A 226 -0.96 12.70 -4.07
CA LEU A 226 -1.86 12.00 -3.15
C LEU A 226 -2.94 11.23 -3.91
N SER A 227 -3.56 11.90 -4.89
CA SER A 227 -4.63 11.30 -5.67
C SER A 227 -4.11 10.22 -6.62
N PHE A 228 -2.87 10.35 -7.12
CA PHE A 228 -2.17 9.30 -7.87
C PHE A 228 -1.98 8.05 -7.03
N ALA A 229 -1.50 8.19 -5.79
CA ALA A 229 -1.36 7.05 -4.89
C ALA A 229 -2.74 6.40 -4.59
N ALA A 230 -3.78 7.20 -4.37
CA ALA A 230 -5.14 6.70 -4.19
C ALA A 230 -5.66 5.92 -5.42
N GLY A 231 -5.49 6.48 -6.63
CA GLY A 231 -5.92 5.83 -7.87
C GLY A 231 -5.18 4.52 -8.14
N ALA A 232 -3.87 4.50 -7.88
CA ALA A 232 -3.06 3.30 -7.98
C ALA A 232 -3.53 2.22 -7.00
N MET A 233 -3.73 2.57 -5.71
CA MET A 233 -4.20 1.60 -4.71
C MET A 233 -5.61 1.08 -4.99
N ILE A 234 -6.54 1.93 -5.41
CA ILE A 234 -7.90 1.48 -5.79
C ILE A 234 -7.84 0.53 -6.98
N PHE A 235 -7.01 0.81 -7.99
CA PHE A 235 -6.82 -0.10 -9.11
C PHE A 235 -6.36 -1.49 -8.62
N VAL A 236 -5.32 -1.54 -7.78
CA VAL A 236 -4.80 -2.80 -7.21
C VAL A 236 -5.86 -3.54 -6.40
N VAL A 237 -6.63 -2.86 -5.57
CA VAL A 237 -7.69 -3.52 -4.77
C VAL A 237 -8.74 -4.16 -5.68
N VAL A 238 -9.17 -3.44 -6.71
CA VAL A 238 -10.24 -3.89 -7.61
C VAL A 238 -9.78 -5.01 -8.54
N GLU A 239 -8.58 -4.89 -9.11
CA GLU A 239 -8.06 -5.87 -10.07
C GLU A 239 -7.53 -7.11 -9.36
N GLU A 240 -6.96 -6.96 -8.16
CA GLU A 240 -6.24 -8.05 -7.50
C GLU A 240 -6.91 -8.50 -6.21
N VAL A 241 -7.00 -7.64 -5.20
CA VAL A 241 -7.33 -8.07 -3.83
C VAL A 241 -8.76 -8.61 -3.74
N ILE A 242 -9.73 -7.92 -4.35
CA ILE A 242 -11.12 -8.38 -4.39
C ILE A 242 -11.21 -9.69 -5.18
N PRO A 243 -10.77 -9.79 -6.45
CA PRO A 243 -10.83 -11.05 -7.18
C PRO A 243 -10.09 -12.20 -6.50
N GLU A 244 -8.94 -11.92 -5.89
CA GLU A 244 -8.14 -12.93 -5.19
C GLU A 244 -8.90 -13.55 -4.01
N THR A 245 -9.56 -12.73 -3.21
CA THR A 245 -10.32 -13.18 -2.03
C THR A 245 -11.66 -13.82 -2.38
N GLN A 246 -12.25 -13.46 -3.52
CA GLN A 246 -13.55 -13.98 -3.96
C GLN A 246 -13.46 -15.29 -4.77
N ARG A 247 -12.24 -15.78 -5.04
CA ARG A 247 -12.01 -17.04 -5.79
C ARG A 247 -12.01 -18.31 -4.92
N ASP A 248 -11.82 -18.20 -3.62
CA ASP A 248 -11.79 -19.34 -2.68
C ASP A 248 -13.12 -19.46 -1.91
N LYS A 249 -13.28 -20.53 -1.14
CA LYS A 249 -14.51 -20.87 -0.40
C LYS A 249 -14.79 -20.01 0.85
N TYR A 250 -13.89 -19.10 1.20
CA TYR A 250 -13.97 -18.30 2.43
C TYR A 250 -14.35 -16.83 2.16
N THR A 251 -15.17 -16.59 1.15
CA THR A 251 -15.64 -15.26 0.73
C THR A 251 -16.23 -14.42 1.87
N ASP A 252 -17.00 -15.04 2.76
CA ASP A 252 -17.63 -14.35 3.90
C ASP A 252 -16.58 -13.87 4.90
N ILE A 253 -15.55 -14.69 5.16
CA ILE A 253 -14.45 -14.33 6.07
C ILE A 253 -13.62 -13.20 5.47
N ALA A 254 -13.32 -13.27 4.16
CA ALA A 254 -12.64 -12.19 3.47
C ALA A 254 -13.44 -10.89 3.52
N THR A 255 -14.76 -10.95 3.30
CA THR A 255 -15.64 -9.78 3.36
C THR A 255 -15.69 -9.18 4.76
N MET A 256 -15.77 -10.00 5.81
CA MET A 256 -15.68 -9.53 7.19
C MET A 256 -14.31 -8.93 7.51
N GLY A 257 -13.24 -9.52 6.98
CA GLY A 257 -11.89 -8.96 7.05
C GLY A 257 -11.84 -7.57 6.42
N PHE A 258 -12.37 -7.42 5.20
CA PHE A 258 -12.47 -6.15 4.49
C PHE A 258 -13.22 -5.09 5.30
N ILE A 259 -14.40 -5.42 5.82
CA ILE A 259 -15.17 -4.49 6.66
C ILE A 259 -14.37 -4.09 7.90
N ALA A 260 -13.69 -5.03 8.57
CA ALA A 260 -12.88 -4.74 9.74
C ALA A 260 -11.68 -3.83 9.41
N GLY A 261 -10.96 -4.11 8.31
CA GLY A 261 -9.85 -3.29 7.85
C GLY A 261 -10.28 -1.87 7.49
N PHE A 262 -11.40 -1.75 6.78
CA PHE A 262 -12.00 -0.46 6.44
C PHE A 262 -12.36 0.35 7.69
N ILE A 263 -13.05 -0.27 8.66
CA ILE A 263 -13.44 0.40 9.92
C ILE A 263 -12.21 0.85 10.70
N ILE A 264 -11.20 -0.02 10.84
CA ILE A 264 -9.98 0.30 11.57
C ILE A 264 -9.25 1.47 10.92
N MET A 265 -9.10 1.46 9.60
CA MET A 265 -8.44 2.54 8.89
C MET A 265 -9.23 3.85 8.99
N MET A 266 -10.56 3.83 8.85
CA MET A 266 -11.41 4.99 9.06
C MET A 266 -11.28 5.54 10.49
N MET A 267 -11.23 4.67 11.50
CA MET A 267 -11.04 5.09 12.90
C MET A 267 -9.65 5.69 13.15
N LEU A 268 -8.60 5.15 12.52
CA LEU A 268 -7.26 5.70 12.60
C LEU A 268 -7.18 7.08 11.96
N ASP A 269 -7.75 7.23 10.76
CA ASP A 269 -7.73 8.50 10.04
C ASP A 269 -8.56 9.56 10.76
N VAL A 270 -9.83 9.31 11.07
CA VAL A 270 -10.70 10.29 11.75
C VAL A 270 -10.27 10.55 13.20
N GLY A 271 -9.66 9.57 13.86
CA GLY A 271 -9.23 9.68 15.25
C GLY A 271 -7.90 10.40 15.45
N LEU A 272 -7.01 10.38 14.45
CA LEU A 272 -5.68 10.98 14.53
C LEU A 272 -5.48 12.16 13.56
N GLY A 273 -6.27 12.24 12.50
CA GLY A 273 -6.19 13.21 11.38
C GLY A 273 -6.83 14.55 11.66
#